data_AF-E6RA43-F1
#
_entry.id   AF-E6RA43-F1
#
_cell.length_a   1.000
_cell.length_b   1.000
_cell.length_c   1.000
_cell.angle_alpha   90.00
_cell.angle_beta   90.00
_cell.angle_gamma   90.00
#
_symmetry.space_group_name_H-M   'P 1'
#
loop_
_entity.id
_entity.type
_entity.pdbx_description
1 polymer ?
#
loop_
_entity_poly.entity_id
_entity_poly.type
_entity_poly.pdbx_seq_one_letter_code
_entity_poly.pdbx_strand_id
1 'polypeptide(L)'
;MWWLFPPDKLGRVKDENGELVFDVRHLEGEGGAMKVLQEEGEIIFIPSGWHHQVVNLDFCISINHNFFASPTLPHIYRALCVSQDRVEDSIADVQDMIIERLGAKHDQWEKEWLQEVQNLLQMDAGWDWRGFWETIMKNLKCPPSVNAPIVSRRNEWIGGVIKQYKKRREWVVLDTVRTIVEDIESWLV
;
A
#
# COMPACT_ATOMS: atom_id res chain seq x y z
N MET A 1 9.94 -9.25 21.76
CA MET A 1 11.19 -8.60 21.30
C MET A 1 11.01 -8.14 19.87
N TRP A 2 11.41 -6.91 19.57
CA TRP A 2 11.32 -6.30 18.25
C TRP A 2 12.72 -6.00 17.71
N TRP A 3 12.94 -6.26 16.43
CA TRP A 3 14.07 -5.77 15.63
C TRP A 3 13.54 -4.78 14.63
N LEU A 4 13.91 -3.50 14.76
CA LEU A 4 13.40 -2.40 13.94
C LEU A 4 14.50 -1.85 13.04
N PHE A 5 14.19 -1.67 11.76
CA PHE A 5 15.13 -1.17 10.75
C PHE A 5 14.54 0.06 10.06
N PRO A 6 15.22 1.22 10.12
CA PRO A 6 14.78 2.37 9.36
C PRO A 6 14.97 2.12 7.84
N PRO A 7 14.17 2.77 6.98
CA PRO A 7 14.17 2.51 5.53
C PRO A 7 15.54 2.63 4.86
N ASP A 8 16.41 3.52 5.36
CA ASP A 8 17.75 3.77 4.84
C ASP A 8 18.78 2.68 5.21
N LYS A 9 18.43 1.75 6.10
CA LYS A 9 19.32 0.67 6.57
C LYS A 9 18.94 -0.73 6.10
N LEU A 10 17.97 -0.84 5.20
CA LEU A 10 17.47 -2.14 4.72
C LEU A 10 18.49 -2.96 3.92
N GLY A 11 19.52 -2.32 3.36
CA GLY A 11 20.55 -3.03 2.58
C GLY A 11 21.28 -4.13 3.37
N ARG A 12 21.32 -4.05 4.70
CA ARG A 12 21.98 -5.03 5.57
C ARG A 12 21.13 -6.26 5.92
N VAL A 13 19.83 -6.19 5.61
CA VAL A 13 18.86 -7.26 5.90
C VAL A 13 18.27 -7.83 4.62
N LYS A 14 18.96 -7.63 3.49
CA LYS A 14 18.62 -8.20 2.19
C LYS A 14 19.62 -9.31 1.84
N ASP A 15 19.12 -10.35 1.20
CA ASP A 15 19.91 -11.43 0.64
C ASP A 15 20.53 -11.02 -0.72
N GLU A 16 21.21 -11.97 -1.37
CA GLU A 16 21.86 -11.77 -2.67
C GLU A 16 20.88 -11.45 -3.81
N ASN A 17 19.60 -11.79 -3.65
CA ASN A 17 18.53 -11.49 -4.60
C ASN A 17 17.86 -10.13 -4.30
N GLY A 18 18.29 -9.45 -3.23
CA GLY A 18 17.70 -8.19 -2.78
C GLY A 18 16.43 -8.36 -1.95
N GLU A 19 16.09 -9.59 -1.57
CA GLU A 19 14.92 -9.95 -0.76
C GLU A 19 15.24 -9.90 0.73
N LEU A 20 14.25 -9.57 1.56
CA LEU A 20 14.46 -9.48 3.00
C LEU A 20 14.76 -10.87 3.58
N VAL A 21 15.78 -10.96 4.43
CA VAL A 21 16.14 -12.22 5.07
C VAL A 21 15.01 -12.72 5.97
N PHE A 22 14.84 -14.04 6.03
CA PHE A 22 13.79 -14.65 6.84
C PHE A 22 13.96 -14.38 8.34
N ASP A 23 15.19 -14.49 8.85
CA ASP A 23 15.49 -14.29 10.27
C ASP A 23 16.78 -13.49 10.45
N VAL A 24 16.64 -12.25 10.94
CA VAL A 24 17.77 -11.33 11.15
C VAL A 24 18.72 -11.79 12.26
N ARG A 25 18.30 -12.72 13.14
CA ARG A 25 19.14 -13.23 14.23
C ARG A 25 20.32 -14.06 13.73
N HIS A 26 20.25 -14.54 12.49
CA HIS A 26 21.36 -15.25 11.84
C HIS A 26 22.38 -14.31 11.17
N LEU A 27 22.09 -13.01 11.11
CA LEU A 27 23.01 -12.02 10.57
C LEU A 27 24.00 -11.53 11.63
N GLU A 28 25.21 -11.17 11.18
CA GLU A 28 26.18 -10.49 12.02
C GLU A 28 25.60 -9.18 12.57
N GLY A 29 25.68 -9.00 13.90
CA GLY A 29 25.10 -7.84 14.57
C GLY A 29 23.59 -7.71 14.38
N GLU A 30 22.89 -8.80 14.00
CA GLU A 30 21.46 -8.84 13.73
C GLU A 30 21.01 -7.79 12.69
N GLY A 31 21.86 -7.55 11.68
CA GLY A 31 21.62 -6.55 10.64
C GLY A 31 21.74 -5.09 11.11
N GLY A 32 22.15 -4.85 12.36
CA GLY A 32 22.22 -3.52 12.95
C GLY A 32 20.86 -2.97 13.40
N ALA A 33 19.96 -3.86 13.81
CA ALA A 33 18.61 -3.50 14.26
C ALA A 33 18.61 -2.59 15.50
N MET A 34 17.61 -1.72 15.58
CA MET A 34 17.18 -1.15 16.86
C MET A 34 16.32 -2.19 17.59
N LYS A 35 16.76 -2.63 18.77
CA LYS A 35 16.05 -3.63 19.56
C LYS A 35 15.15 -2.99 20.61
N VAL A 36 13.91 -3.49 20.69
CA VAL A 36 12.93 -3.07 21.71
C VAL A 36 12.35 -4.30 22.38
N LEU A 37 12.56 -4.40 23.69
CA LEU A 37 11.77 -5.29 24.54
C LEU A 37 10.47 -4.55 24.86
N GLN A 38 9.34 -5.08 24.40
CA GLN A 38 8.03 -4.53 24.69
C GLN A 38 7.44 -5.28 25.87
N GLU A 39 7.16 -4.57 26.95
CA GLU A 39 6.54 -5.10 28.16
C GLU A 39 5.00 -5.00 28.09
N GLU A 40 4.31 -5.66 29.03
CA GLU A 40 2.86 -5.59 29.12
C GLU A 40 2.36 -4.14 29.33
N GLY A 41 1.33 -3.75 28.58
CA GLY A 41 0.76 -2.41 28.65
C GLY A 41 1.50 -1.35 27.83
N GLU A 42 2.67 -1.66 27.26
CA GLU A 42 3.40 -0.74 26.40
C GLU A 42 2.83 -0.71 24.98
N ILE A 43 2.87 0.48 24.36
CA ILE A 43 2.39 0.72 23.00
C ILE A 43 3.58 1.12 22.14
N ILE A 44 3.73 0.44 21.00
CA ILE A 44 4.74 0.77 19.99
C ILE A 44 4.04 1.37 18.77
N PHE A 45 4.54 2.51 18.31
CA PHE A 45 4.19 3.08 17.02
C PHE A 45 5.30 2.79 16.02
N ILE A 46 4.98 2.06 14.94
CA ILE A 46 5.90 1.77 13.84
C ILE A 46 5.68 2.78 12.71
N PRO A 47 6.66 3.64 12.39
CA PRO A 47 6.51 4.58 11.28
C PRO A 47 6.46 3.86 9.93
N SER A 48 5.81 4.49 8.94
CA SER A 48 5.73 3.94 7.59
C SER A 48 7.11 3.63 6.98
N GLY A 49 7.23 2.48 6.33
CA GLY A 49 8.45 2.04 5.64
C GLY A 49 9.49 1.35 6.53
N TRP A 50 9.27 1.26 7.84
CA TRP A 50 10.18 0.55 8.74
C TRP A 50 9.98 -0.96 8.64
N HIS A 51 11.03 -1.67 8.23
CA HIS A 51 11.03 -3.13 8.31
C HIS A 51 11.21 -3.55 9.77
N HIS A 52 10.53 -4.65 10.15
CA HIS A 52 10.62 -5.16 11.50
C HIS A 52 10.40 -6.67 11.55
N GLN A 53 11.08 -7.30 12.51
CA GLN A 53 10.83 -8.70 12.91
C GLN A 53 10.46 -8.75 14.40
N VAL A 54 9.57 -9.67 14.77
CA VAL A 54 9.03 -9.78 16.13
C VAL A 54 9.10 -11.22 16.59
N VAL A 55 9.57 -11.43 17.83
CA VAL A 55 9.55 -12.72 18.51
C VAL A 55 8.86 -12.56 19.86
N ASN A 56 7.87 -13.41 20.11
CA ASN A 56 7.23 -13.56 21.41
C ASN A 56 8.18 -14.34 22.33
N LEU A 57 8.61 -13.74 23.43
CA LEU A 57 9.55 -14.37 24.36
C LEU A 57 8.83 -15.29 25.35
N ASP A 58 7.60 -14.92 25.71
CA ASP A 58 6.72 -15.64 26.62
C ASP A 58 5.28 -15.67 26.04
N PHE A 59 4.34 -16.29 26.76
CA PHE A 59 2.93 -16.23 26.39
C PHE A 59 2.42 -14.79 26.41
N CYS A 60 2.02 -14.28 25.25
CA CYS A 60 1.53 -12.92 25.11
C CYS A 60 0.33 -12.85 24.14
N ILE A 61 -0.57 -11.90 24.42
CA ILE A 61 -1.67 -11.52 23.53
C ILE A 61 -1.52 -10.03 23.23
N SER A 62 -1.61 -9.65 21.97
CA SER A 62 -1.51 -8.26 21.52
C SER A 62 -2.64 -7.92 20.56
N ILE A 63 -3.06 -6.65 20.56
CA ILE A 63 -3.94 -6.08 19.54
C ILE A 63 -3.14 -5.05 18.76
N ASN A 64 -3.23 -5.09 17.43
CA ASN A 64 -2.56 -4.13 16.54
C ASN A 64 -3.51 -3.64 15.45
N HIS A 65 -3.20 -2.46 14.91
CA HIS A 65 -3.89 -1.89 13.76
C HIS A 65 -2.90 -1.15 12.87
N ASN A 66 -2.96 -1.43 11.57
CA ASN A 66 -2.32 -0.60 10.55
C ASN A 66 -3.26 0.57 10.21
N PHE A 67 -2.69 1.75 9.98
CA PHE A 67 -3.44 2.92 9.53
C PHE A 67 -2.59 3.80 8.62
N PHE A 68 -3.25 4.67 7.86
CA PHE A 68 -2.61 5.80 7.19
C PHE A 68 -3.42 7.07 7.43
N ALA A 69 -2.76 8.22 7.28
CA ALA A 69 -3.37 9.53 7.44
C ALA A 69 -3.14 10.38 6.18
N SER A 70 -3.83 11.52 6.08
CA SER A 70 -3.69 12.42 4.92
C SER A 70 -2.24 12.80 4.59
N PRO A 71 -1.35 13.10 5.56
CA PRO A 71 0.06 13.39 5.26
C PRO A 71 0.84 12.22 4.66
N THR A 72 0.43 10.97 4.95
CA THR A 72 1.09 9.77 4.45
C THR A 72 0.50 9.26 3.13
N LEU A 73 -0.61 9.84 2.64
CA LEU A 73 -1.27 9.44 1.39
C LEU A 73 -0.32 9.32 0.19
N PRO A 74 0.63 10.25 -0.06
CA PRO A 74 1.56 10.10 -1.18
C PRO A 74 2.43 8.84 -1.10
N HIS A 75 2.75 8.39 0.12
CA HIS A 75 3.56 7.18 0.34
C HIS A 75 2.72 5.93 0.09
N ILE A 76 1.49 5.89 0.61
CA ILE A 76 0.57 4.76 0.38
C ILE A 76 0.23 4.62 -1.10
N TYR A 77 -0.05 5.73 -1.78
CA TYR A 77 -0.25 5.75 -3.22
C TYR A 77 0.92 5.16 -3.99
N ARG A 78 2.15 5.56 -3.65
CA ARG A 78 3.37 5.04 -4.29
C ARG A 78 3.55 3.54 -4.00
N ALA A 79 3.30 3.10 -2.78
CA ALA A 79 3.36 1.68 -2.42
C ALA A 79 2.36 0.86 -3.26
N LEU A 80 1.12 1.34 -3.41
CA LEU A 80 0.11 0.67 -4.21
C LEU A 80 0.45 0.67 -5.70
N CYS A 81 1.09 1.73 -6.23
CA CYS A 81 1.63 1.72 -7.60
C CYS A 81 2.69 0.61 -7.77
N VAL A 82 3.65 0.51 -6.85
CA VAL A 82 4.69 -0.52 -6.92
C VAL A 82 4.09 -1.92 -6.81
N SER A 83 3.10 -2.12 -5.92
CA SER A 83 2.40 -3.40 -5.80
C SER A 83 1.60 -3.74 -7.06
N GLN A 84 0.91 -2.78 -7.66
CA GLN A 84 0.24 -2.94 -8.96
C GLN A 84 1.24 -3.40 -10.03
N ASP A 85 2.34 -2.65 -10.21
CA ASP A 85 3.34 -2.94 -11.24
C ASP A 85 3.96 -4.35 -11.02
N ARG A 86 4.22 -4.72 -9.76
CA ARG A 86 4.69 -6.07 -9.40
C ARG A 86 3.67 -7.17 -9.75
N VAL A 87 2.38 -6.93 -9.48
CA VAL A 87 1.32 -7.88 -9.84
C VAL A 87 1.26 -8.04 -11.35
N GLU A 88 1.22 -6.92 -12.10
CA GLU A 88 1.23 -6.94 -13.57
C GLU A 88 2.41 -7.75 -14.12
N ASP A 89 3.63 -7.52 -13.61
CA ASP A 89 4.81 -8.27 -13.99
C ASP A 89 4.68 -9.77 -13.66
N SER A 90 4.12 -10.11 -12.50
CA SER A 90 4.00 -11.49 -12.02
C SER A 90 3.01 -12.37 -12.78
N ILE A 91 2.01 -11.76 -13.43
CA ILE A 91 0.96 -12.45 -14.19
C ILE A 91 0.94 -12.00 -15.66
N ALA A 92 2.05 -11.51 -16.18
CA ALA A 92 2.15 -10.98 -17.53
C ALA A 92 1.75 -12.02 -18.60
N ASP A 93 1.99 -13.31 -18.36
CA ASP A 93 1.57 -14.41 -19.23
C ASP A 93 0.03 -14.54 -19.35
N VAL A 94 -0.70 -14.19 -18.29
CA VAL A 94 -2.17 -14.15 -18.30
C VAL A 94 -2.68 -13.07 -19.26
N GLN A 95 -1.95 -11.96 -19.42
CA GLN A 95 -2.32 -10.90 -20.36
C GLN A 95 -2.39 -11.44 -21.80
N ASP A 96 -1.38 -12.21 -22.21
CA ASP A 96 -1.31 -12.81 -23.54
C ASP A 96 -2.50 -13.76 -23.78
N MET A 97 -2.82 -14.61 -22.79
CA MET A 97 -3.96 -15.52 -22.85
C MET A 97 -5.30 -14.78 -23.01
N ILE A 98 -5.47 -13.64 -22.32
CA ILE A 98 -6.68 -12.81 -22.44
C ILE A 98 -6.76 -12.18 -23.84
N ILE A 99 -5.64 -11.67 -24.37
CA ILE A 99 -5.57 -11.09 -25.72
C ILE A 99 -5.87 -12.13 -26.78
N GLU A 100 -5.35 -13.35 -26.67
CA GLU A 100 -5.65 -14.45 -27.60
C GLU A 100 -7.14 -14.80 -27.63
N ARG A 101 -7.78 -14.82 -26.46
CA ARG A 101 -9.20 -15.17 -26.32
C ARG A 101 -10.14 -14.06 -26.79
N LEU A 102 -9.86 -12.80 -26.47
CA LEU A 102 -10.77 -11.67 -26.72
C LEU A 102 -10.40 -10.83 -27.95
N GLY A 103 -9.16 -10.93 -28.42
CA GLY A 103 -8.60 -10.13 -29.49
C GLY A 103 -8.19 -8.71 -29.06
N ALA A 104 -7.12 -8.20 -29.67
CA ALA A 104 -6.53 -6.91 -29.32
C ALA A 104 -7.28 -5.66 -29.85
N LYS A 105 -8.36 -5.84 -30.62
CA LYS A 105 -9.03 -4.73 -31.34
C LYS A 105 -9.93 -3.86 -30.45
N HIS A 106 -10.40 -4.40 -29.33
CA HIS A 106 -11.34 -3.73 -28.44
C HIS A 106 -10.75 -3.60 -27.03
N ASP A 107 -11.31 -2.70 -26.22
CA ASP A 107 -10.87 -2.45 -24.84
C ASP A 107 -11.27 -3.57 -23.86
N GLN A 108 -12.00 -4.59 -24.32
CA GLN A 108 -12.47 -5.70 -23.47
C GLN A 108 -11.32 -6.51 -22.86
N TRP A 109 -10.27 -6.80 -23.64
CA TRP A 109 -9.11 -7.56 -23.12
C TRP A 109 -8.43 -6.80 -21.99
N GLU A 110 -8.35 -5.47 -22.12
CA GLU A 110 -7.65 -4.63 -21.16
C GLU A 110 -8.46 -4.44 -19.87
N LYS A 111 -9.78 -4.34 -20.00
CA LYS A 111 -10.70 -4.32 -18.86
C LYS A 111 -10.62 -5.61 -18.05
N GLU A 112 -10.60 -6.76 -18.73
CA GLU A 112 -10.45 -8.04 -18.04
C GLU A 112 -9.06 -8.21 -17.42
N TRP A 113 -8.00 -7.86 -18.16
CA TRP A 113 -6.64 -7.86 -17.65
C TRP A 113 -6.51 -7.05 -16.35
N LEU A 114 -6.94 -5.79 -16.37
CA LEU A 114 -6.84 -4.94 -15.19
C LEU A 114 -7.73 -5.42 -14.04
N GLN A 115 -8.85 -6.07 -14.33
CA GLN A 115 -9.68 -6.68 -13.29
C GLN A 115 -8.95 -7.84 -12.60
N GLU A 116 -8.27 -8.71 -13.35
CA GLU A 116 -7.46 -9.78 -12.76
C GLU A 116 -6.29 -9.23 -11.93
N VAL A 117 -5.64 -8.19 -12.42
CA VAL A 117 -4.62 -7.46 -11.67
C VAL A 117 -5.20 -6.87 -10.38
N GLN A 118 -6.38 -6.24 -10.41
CA GLN A 118 -7.02 -5.71 -9.19
C GLN A 118 -7.37 -6.83 -8.20
N ASN A 119 -7.86 -7.97 -8.68
CA ASN A 119 -8.20 -9.12 -7.83
C ASN A 119 -6.95 -9.62 -7.09
N LEU A 120 -5.85 -9.83 -7.81
CA LEU A 120 -4.62 -10.32 -7.22
C LEU A 120 -3.95 -9.28 -6.31
N LEU A 121 -3.99 -8.00 -6.70
CA LEU A 121 -3.51 -6.90 -5.88
C LEU A 121 -4.26 -6.82 -4.55
N GLN A 122 -5.59 -7.01 -4.56
CA GLN A 122 -6.39 -7.07 -3.35
C GLN A 122 -5.99 -8.24 -2.44
N MET A 123 -5.69 -9.40 -3.02
CA MET A 123 -5.30 -10.59 -2.26
C MET A 123 -3.88 -10.47 -1.66
N ASP A 124 -2.95 -9.87 -2.40
CA ASP A 124 -1.54 -9.72 -2.02
C ASP A 124 -1.30 -8.52 -1.08
N ALA A 125 -1.79 -7.34 -1.46
CA ALA A 125 -1.58 -6.10 -0.71
C ALA A 125 -2.72 -5.78 0.29
N GLY A 126 -3.83 -6.53 0.24
CA GLY A 126 -5.04 -6.25 1.02
C GLY A 126 -5.89 -5.08 0.47
N TRP A 127 -5.48 -4.48 -0.65
CA TRP A 127 -6.07 -3.29 -1.24
C TRP A 127 -6.06 -3.40 -2.76
N ASP A 128 -7.14 -3.00 -3.41
CA ASP A 128 -7.17 -2.61 -4.82
C ASP A 128 -7.32 -1.09 -4.95
N TRP A 129 -7.29 -0.56 -6.18
CA TRP A 129 -7.50 0.87 -6.40
C TRP A 129 -8.88 1.33 -5.90
N ARG A 130 -9.91 0.49 -6.04
CA ARG A 130 -11.25 0.82 -5.57
C ARG A 130 -11.27 1.01 -4.06
N GLY A 131 -10.78 0.04 -3.29
CA GLY A 131 -10.72 0.12 -1.83
C GLY A 131 -9.88 1.31 -1.34
N PHE A 132 -8.80 1.63 -2.04
CA PHE A 132 -7.99 2.82 -1.78
C PHE A 132 -8.81 4.11 -1.85
N TRP A 133 -9.48 4.33 -2.97
CA TRP A 133 -10.27 5.54 -3.20
C TRP A 133 -11.55 5.58 -2.37
N GLU A 134 -12.25 4.46 -2.19
CA GLU A 134 -13.43 4.36 -1.30
C GLU A 134 -13.07 4.72 0.14
N THR A 135 -11.89 4.33 0.62
CA THR A 135 -11.42 4.71 1.96
C THR A 135 -11.24 6.22 2.07
N ILE A 136 -10.63 6.87 1.07
CA ILE A 136 -10.46 8.33 1.08
C ILE A 136 -11.83 9.01 1.06
N MET A 137 -12.73 8.59 0.18
CA MET A 137 -14.10 9.12 0.08
C MET A 137 -14.86 8.98 1.40
N LYS A 138 -14.81 7.81 2.03
CA LYS A 138 -15.47 7.54 3.31
C LYS A 138 -14.96 8.47 4.42
N ASN A 139 -13.64 8.64 4.52
CA ASN A 139 -13.02 9.49 5.54
C ASN A 139 -13.17 11.00 5.25
N LEU A 140 -13.41 11.40 4.01
CA LEU A 140 -13.82 12.76 3.66
C LEU A 140 -15.25 13.05 4.14
N LYS A 141 -16.18 12.12 3.92
CA LYS A 141 -17.58 12.23 4.34
C LYS A 141 -17.75 12.13 5.85
N CYS A 142 -16.98 11.25 6.49
CA CYS A 142 -17.05 10.97 7.91
C CYS A 142 -15.61 10.93 8.49
N PRO A 143 -15.05 12.09 8.88
CA PRO A 143 -13.71 12.15 9.45
C PRO A 143 -13.62 11.31 10.74
N PRO A 144 -12.58 10.47 10.91
CA PRO A 144 -12.47 9.55 12.03
C PRO A 144 -12.03 10.22 13.34
N SER A 145 -11.63 11.50 13.31
CA SER A 145 -11.10 12.22 14.45
C SER A 145 -11.49 13.70 14.42
N VAL A 146 -11.76 14.26 15.60
CA VAL A 146 -11.94 15.69 15.81
C VAL A 146 -10.65 16.49 15.64
N ASN A 147 -9.49 15.83 15.79
CA ASN A 147 -8.16 16.41 15.62
C ASN A 147 -7.66 16.21 14.18
N ALA A 148 -8.52 16.48 13.19
CA ALA A 148 -8.19 16.36 11.78
C ALA A 148 -7.16 17.43 11.35
N PRO A 149 -6.31 17.15 10.34
CA PRO A 149 -5.46 18.17 9.76
C PRO A 149 -6.27 19.32 9.17
N ILE A 150 -5.64 20.50 9.03
CA ILE A 150 -6.23 21.67 8.36
C ILE A 150 -6.75 21.24 6.98
N VAL A 151 -8.00 21.60 6.68
CA VAL A 151 -8.71 21.19 5.46
C VAL A 151 -7.90 21.49 4.20
N SER A 152 -7.27 22.67 4.10
CA SER A 152 -6.43 23.03 2.95
C SER A 152 -5.25 22.09 2.75
N ARG A 153 -4.56 21.68 3.83
CA ARG A 153 -3.45 20.71 3.79
C ARG A 153 -3.93 19.32 3.41
N ARG A 154 -5.05 18.88 4.00
CA ARG A 154 -5.71 17.63 3.63
C ARG A 154 -6.01 17.59 2.14
N ASN A 155 -6.64 18.64 1.62
CA ASN A 155 -7.01 18.74 0.21
C ASN A 155 -5.78 18.80 -0.69
N GLU A 156 -4.69 19.46 -0.27
CA GLU A 156 -3.40 19.48 -0.98
C GLU A 156 -2.84 18.06 -1.17
N TRP A 157 -2.83 17.24 -0.11
CA TRP A 157 -2.34 15.85 -0.21
C TRP A 157 -3.24 14.99 -1.09
N ILE A 158 -4.57 15.07 -0.94
CA ILE A 158 -5.51 14.27 -1.74
C ILE A 158 -5.43 14.69 -3.21
N GLY A 159 -5.49 15.99 -3.50
CA GLY A 159 -5.39 16.52 -4.86
C GLY A 159 -4.06 16.19 -5.53
N GLY A 160 -2.96 16.19 -4.77
CA GLY A 160 -1.64 15.77 -5.25
C GLY A 160 -1.59 14.29 -5.68
N VAL A 161 -2.32 13.42 -4.99
CA VAL A 161 -2.45 12.00 -5.36
C VAL A 161 -3.39 11.83 -6.56
N ILE A 162 -4.53 12.52 -6.60
CA ILE A 162 -5.47 12.49 -7.75
C ILE A 162 -4.75 12.90 -9.04
N LYS A 163 -3.97 13.99 -9.00
CA LYS A 163 -3.20 14.47 -10.16
C LYS A 163 -2.22 13.43 -10.69
N GLN A 164 -1.65 12.59 -9.81
CA GLN A 164 -0.76 11.51 -10.23
C GLN A 164 -1.56 10.32 -10.77
N TYR A 165 -2.64 9.92 -10.09
CA TYR A 165 -3.47 8.80 -10.51
C TYR A 165 -4.12 9.02 -11.89
N LYS A 166 -4.54 10.24 -12.21
CA LYS A 166 -5.08 10.61 -13.54
C LYS A 166 -4.11 10.37 -14.71
N LYS A 167 -2.82 10.15 -14.43
CA LYS A 167 -1.82 9.80 -15.45
C LYS A 167 -1.65 8.30 -15.66
N ARG A 168 -2.23 7.48 -14.79
CA ARG A 168 -2.11 6.02 -14.81
C ARG A 168 -3.11 5.38 -15.78
N ARG A 169 -2.85 4.14 -16.19
CA ARG A 169 -3.72 3.42 -17.14
C ARG A 169 -5.05 3.04 -16.50
N GLU A 170 -5.02 2.73 -15.22
CA GLU A 170 -6.15 2.36 -14.37
C GLU A 170 -7.20 3.47 -14.32
N TRP A 171 -6.79 4.75 -14.39
CA TRP A 171 -7.73 5.87 -14.54
C TRP A 171 -8.54 5.83 -15.84
N VAL A 172 -7.93 5.33 -16.92
CA VAL A 172 -8.56 5.27 -18.25
C VAL A 172 -9.46 4.06 -18.40
N VAL A 173 -9.17 2.96 -17.71
CA VAL A 173 -9.86 1.67 -17.91
C VAL A 173 -10.85 1.34 -16.79
N LEU A 174 -10.55 1.70 -15.53
CA LEU A 174 -11.40 1.38 -14.39
C LEU A 174 -12.47 2.46 -14.18
N ASP A 175 -13.58 2.34 -14.90
CA ASP A 175 -14.69 3.32 -14.89
C ASP A 175 -15.24 3.57 -13.48
N THR A 176 -15.45 2.51 -12.69
CA THR A 176 -15.96 2.61 -11.32
C THR A 176 -15.02 3.40 -10.41
N VAL A 177 -13.71 3.18 -10.54
CA VAL A 177 -12.70 3.89 -9.76
C VAL A 177 -12.62 5.36 -10.18
N ARG A 178 -12.70 5.62 -11.50
CA ARG A 178 -12.72 6.97 -12.06
C ARG A 178 -13.84 7.80 -11.45
N THR A 179 -15.07 7.27 -11.40
CA THR A 179 -16.23 7.95 -10.80
C THR A 179 -15.98 8.31 -9.33
N ILE A 180 -15.39 7.40 -8.54
CA ILE A 180 -15.09 7.67 -7.13
C ILE A 180 -14.07 8.81 -6.99
N VAL A 181 -13.05 8.83 -7.85
CA VAL A 181 -12.01 9.88 -7.83
C VAL A 181 -12.56 11.24 -8.26
N GLU A 182 -13.44 11.28 -9.26
CA GLU A 182 -14.13 12.51 -9.68
C GLU A 182 -15.04 13.04 -8.57
N ASP A 183 -15.77 12.16 -7.91
CA ASP A 183 -16.58 12.53 -6.76
C ASP A 183 -15.70 13.10 -5.63
N ILE A 184 -14.56 12.47 -5.32
CA ILE A 184 -13.62 12.99 -4.32
C ILE A 184 -13.14 14.39 -4.71
N GLU A 185 -12.75 14.59 -5.97
CA GLU A 185 -12.24 15.85 -6.47
C GLU A 185 -13.26 16.98 -6.31
N SER A 186 -14.56 16.68 -6.52
CA SER A 186 -15.64 17.66 -6.30
C SER A 186 -15.79 18.12 -4.84
N TRP A 187 -15.27 17.35 -3.88
CA TRP A 187 -15.28 17.68 -2.45
C TRP A 187 -14.07 18.51 -2.00
N LEU A 188 -13.06 18.74 -2.85
CA LEU A 188 -11.80 19.39 -2.47
C LEU A 188 -11.84 20.93 -2.50
N VAL A 189 -13.03 21.54 -2.39
CA VAL A 189 -13.24 23.01 -2.35
C VAL A 189 -12.35 23.71 -1.34
#